data_AF-X1BLZ4-F1
#
_entry.id   AF-X1BLZ4-F1
#
_cell.length_a   1.000
_cell.length_b   1.000
_cell.length_c   1.000
_cell.angle_alpha   90.00
_cell.angle_beta   90.00
_cell.angle_gamma   90.00
#
_symmetry.space_group_name_H-M   'P 1'
#
loop_
_entity.id
_entity.type
_entity.pdbx_description
1 polymer ?
#
loop_
_entity_poly.entity_id
_entity_poly.type
_entity_poly.pdbx_seq_one_letter_code
_entity_poly.pdbx_strand_id
1 'polypeptide(L)'
;MIEKVKELLEEAKKEAERIKAEILKHGKEPLLVIAGPGTGKSTTLAERAAFLVDQKDVPPAKVYLLSFTNASASDLREKLKNKTDKASEISLSTVHKLANKILKENYKNKYYISDFSDDLIIVKDAYPTKSYQELKNFLRKINKKIATLEKKVDERYDKIKNFYKAFNFYEITDKVIDLLETVPFSLAKYQNKIEYLIVDEYQDLNPLDQKFIQLLSSSNKIGLTICGD
;
A
#
# COMPACT_ATOMS: atom_id res chain seq x y z
N MET A 1 -46.40 2.89 12.49
CA MET A 1 -45.38 2.37 11.55
C MET A 1 -44.26 3.39 11.31
N ILE A 2 -44.57 4.62 10.88
CA ILE A 2 -43.57 5.68 10.66
C ILE A 2 -42.76 6.01 11.92
N GLU A 3 -43.40 6.13 13.08
CA GLU A 3 -42.71 6.48 14.33
C GLU A 3 -41.70 5.41 14.77
N LYS A 4 -42.06 4.13 14.64
CA LYS A 4 -41.17 2.99 14.90
C LYS A 4 -39.97 2.95 13.94
N VAL A 5 -40.16 3.36 12.68
CA VAL A 5 -39.06 3.47 11.71
C VAL A 5 -38.11 4.61 12.09
N LYS A 6 -38.63 5.77 12.54
CA LYS A 6 -37.78 6.87 13.01
C LYS A 6 -36.95 6.49 14.23
N GLU A 7 -37.55 5.78 15.18
CA GLU A 7 -36.87 5.29 16.39
C GLU A 7 -35.70 4.36 16.03
N LEU A 8 -35.95 3.36 15.17
CA LEU A 8 -34.90 2.44 14.68
C LEU A 8 -33.77 3.18 13.93
N LEU A 9 -34.11 4.20 13.14
CA LEU A 9 -33.11 5.01 12.45
C LEU A 9 -32.24 5.80 13.43
N GLU A 10 -32.83 6.31 14.52
CA GLU A 10 -32.11 7.07 15.53
C GLU A 10 -31.19 6.17 16.36
N GLU A 11 -31.65 4.96 16.70
CA GLU A 11 -30.82 3.94 17.35
C GLU A 11 -29.64 3.53 16.46
N ALA A 12 -29.89 3.26 15.17
CA ALA A 12 -28.83 2.90 14.23
C ALA A 12 -27.78 4.01 14.08
N LYS A 13 -28.19 5.28 14.06
CA LYS A 13 -27.26 6.42 14.03
C LYS A 13 -26.41 6.50 15.29
N LYS A 14 -27.02 6.34 16.47
CA LYS A 14 -26.28 6.35 17.75
C LYS A 14 -25.25 5.23 17.79
N GLU A 15 -25.60 4.04 17.32
CA GLU A 15 -24.68 2.91 17.26
C GLU A 15 -23.54 3.16 16.26
N ALA A 16 -23.84 3.72 15.09
CA ALA A 16 -22.81 4.08 14.12
C ALA A 16 -21.80 5.10 14.68
N GLU A 17 -22.29 6.14 15.38
CA GLU A 17 -21.43 7.12 16.05
C GLU A 17 -20.61 6.48 17.19
N ARG A 18 -21.19 5.52 17.92
CA ARG A 18 -20.49 4.76 18.97
C ARG A 18 -19.32 3.95 18.39
N ILE A 19 -19.60 3.14 17.36
CA ILE A 19 -18.59 2.32 16.66
C ILE A 19 -17.49 3.21 16.08
N LYS A 20 -17.86 4.32 15.45
CA LYS A 20 -16.91 5.29 14.93
C LYS A 20 -16.00 5.83 16.04
N ALA A 21 -16.56 6.27 17.17
CA ALA A 21 -15.79 6.75 18.30
C ALA A 21 -14.83 5.68 18.86
N GLU A 22 -15.22 4.41 18.87
CA GLU A 22 -14.34 3.29 19.22
C GLU A 22 -13.19 3.14 18.23
N ILE A 23 -13.46 3.20 16.91
CA ILE A 23 -12.43 3.16 15.86
C ILE A 23 -11.45 4.33 16.03
N LEU A 24 -11.93 5.55 16.29
CA LEU A 24 -11.05 6.72 16.47
C LEU A 24 -10.14 6.55 17.69
N LYS A 25 -10.69 6.07 18.80
CA LYS A 25 -9.98 5.94 20.09
C LYS A 25 -9.16 4.66 20.23
N HIS A 26 -9.29 3.71 19.30
CA HIS A 26 -8.60 2.43 19.37
C HIS A 26 -7.08 2.62 19.46
N GLY A 27 -6.44 1.82 20.33
CA GLY A 27 -5.01 1.91 20.64
C GLY A 27 -4.10 1.40 19.52
N LYS A 28 -2.99 0.78 19.93
CA LYS A 28 -1.98 0.21 19.02
C LYS A 28 -2.17 -1.28 18.74
N GLU A 29 -3.18 -1.91 19.34
CA GLU A 29 -3.53 -3.28 18.97
C GLU A 29 -4.01 -3.33 17.51
N PRO A 30 -3.81 -4.45 16.79
CA PRO A 30 -4.30 -4.61 15.44
C PRO A 30 -5.82 -4.42 15.37
N LEU A 31 -6.26 -3.48 14.52
CA LEU A 31 -7.66 -3.17 14.29
C LEU A 31 -8.07 -3.54 12.86
N LEU A 32 -9.08 -4.40 12.73
CA LEU A 32 -9.77 -4.67 11.47
C LEU A 32 -11.12 -3.95 11.47
N VAL A 33 -11.33 -3.06 10.50
CA VAL A 33 -12.60 -2.37 10.27
C VAL A 33 -13.25 -2.95 9.02
N ILE A 34 -14.35 -3.67 9.20
CA ILE A 34 -15.17 -4.23 8.11
C ILE A 34 -16.35 -3.31 7.90
N ALA A 35 -16.52 -2.79 6.68
CA ALA A 35 -17.62 -1.90 6.38
C ALA A 35 -18.03 -2.02 4.91
N GLY A 36 -19.34 -2.18 4.65
CA GLY A 36 -19.85 -2.32 3.29
C GLY A 36 -19.69 -1.03 2.45
N PRO A 37 -19.96 -1.10 1.13
CA PRO A 37 -19.87 0.06 0.24
C PRO A 37 -20.72 1.25 0.72
N GLY A 38 -20.16 2.46 0.65
CA GLY A 38 -20.89 3.70 0.99
C GLY A 38 -21.06 3.98 2.49
N THR A 39 -20.53 3.15 3.38
CA THR A 39 -20.63 3.30 4.85
C THR A 39 -19.70 4.36 5.45
N GLY A 40 -18.93 5.09 4.63
CA GLY A 40 -18.01 6.13 5.12
C GLY A 40 -16.69 5.58 5.67
N LYS A 41 -16.32 4.35 5.31
CA LYS A 41 -15.06 3.65 5.63
C LYS A 41 -13.82 4.56 5.55
N SER A 42 -13.48 5.04 4.34
CA SER A 42 -12.31 5.91 4.13
C SER A 42 -12.41 7.24 4.88
N THR A 43 -13.62 7.77 5.07
CA THR A 43 -13.84 8.97 5.89
C THR A 43 -13.50 8.70 7.35
N THR A 44 -13.90 7.55 7.89
CA THR A 44 -13.57 7.12 9.25
C THR A 44 -12.06 6.92 9.44
N LEU A 45 -11.35 6.38 8.43
CA LEU A 45 -9.89 6.26 8.47
C LEU A 45 -9.19 7.62 8.47
N ALA A 46 -9.66 8.57 7.65
CA ALA A 46 -9.13 9.94 7.64
C ALA A 46 -9.40 10.64 8.99
N GLU A 47 -10.59 10.45 9.56
CA GLU A 47 -10.90 10.95 10.90
C GLU A 47 -10.04 10.31 11.99
N ARG A 48 -9.73 9.01 11.89
CA ARG A 48 -8.82 8.34 12.83
C ARG A 48 -7.44 8.96 12.77
N ALA A 49 -6.90 9.18 11.57
CA ALA A 49 -5.61 9.84 11.41
C ALA A 49 -5.59 11.26 12.00
N ALA A 50 -6.63 12.05 11.73
CA ALA A 50 -6.78 13.39 12.32
C ALA A 50 -6.89 13.34 13.85
N PHE A 51 -7.71 12.42 14.39
CA PHE A 51 -7.87 12.23 15.83
C PHE A 51 -6.54 11.88 16.52
N LEU A 52 -5.74 10.99 15.92
CA LEU A 52 -4.42 10.63 16.46
C LEU A 52 -3.48 11.84 16.53
N VAL A 53 -3.52 12.70 15.51
CA VAL A 53 -2.63 13.85 15.42
C VAL A 53 -3.09 15.03 16.27
N ASP A 54 -4.40 15.28 16.36
CA ASP A 54 -4.96 16.47 17.00
C ASP A 54 -5.38 16.24 18.45
N GLN A 55 -5.84 15.04 18.80
CA GLN A 55 -6.33 14.73 20.15
C GLN A 55 -5.39 13.81 20.93
N LYS A 56 -4.53 13.05 20.25
CA LYS A 56 -3.53 12.18 20.89
C LYS A 56 -2.11 12.70 20.78
N ASP A 57 -1.90 13.88 20.18
CA ASP A 57 -0.60 14.52 19.96
C ASP A 57 0.44 13.59 19.32
N VAL A 58 0.01 12.64 18.50
CA VAL A 58 0.93 11.81 17.71
C VAL A 58 1.58 12.71 16.65
N PRO A 59 2.91 12.74 16.55
CA PRO A 59 3.56 13.53 15.50
C PRO A 59 3.02 13.13 14.11
N PRO A 60 2.60 14.07 13.23
CA PRO A 60 2.01 13.73 11.93
C PRO A 60 2.86 12.77 11.09
N ALA A 61 4.17 12.96 11.12
CA ALA A 61 5.14 12.11 10.40
C ALA A 61 5.18 10.65 10.88
N LYS A 62 4.59 10.35 12.05
CA LYS A 62 4.46 9.00 12.64
C LYS A 62 3.15 8.30 12.28
N VAL A 63 2.21 8.99 11.64
CA VAL A 63 0.98 8.41 11.10
C VAL A 63 1.17 8.20 9.59
N TYR A 64 0.98 6.97 9.13
CA TYR A 64 1.12 6.62 7.72
C TYR A 64 -0.16 5.98 7.20
N LEU A 65 -0.77 6.58 6.17
CA LEU A 65 -1.90 6.02 5.43
C LEU A 65 -1.42 5.36 4.13
N LEU A 66 -1.89 4.14 3.88
CA LEU A 66 -1.68 3.41 2.63
C LEU A 66 -3.02 3.17 1.94
N SER A 67 -2.98 3.23 0.62
CA SER A 67 -4.13 2.94 -0.23
C SER A 67 -3.72 2.10 -1.44
N PHE A 68 -4.68 1.43 -2.07
CA PHE A 68 -4.43 0.61 -3.24
C PHE A 68 -4.09 1.45 -4.48
N THR A 69 -4.90 2.47 -4.78
CA THR A 69 -4.77 3.28 -6.01
C THR A 69 -4.37 4.73 -5.74
N ASN A 70 -3.85 5.41 -6.78
CA ASN A 70 -3.57 6.85 -6.70
C ASN A 70 -4.85 7.67 -6.50
N ALA A 71 -5.97 7.24 -7.07
CA ALA A 71 -7.25 7.92 -6.92
C ALA A 71 -7.73 7.84 -5.46
N SER A 72 -7.71 6.64 -4.88
CA SER A 72 -8.06 6.39 -3.47
C SER A 72 -7.13 7.15 -2.51
N ALA A 73 -5.83 7.20 -2.80
CA ALA A 73 -4.88 8.02 -2.05
C ALA A 73 -5.18 9.53 -2.14
N SER A 74 -5.56 10.03 -3.31
CA SER A 74 -5.92 11.45 -3.50
C SER A 74 -7.21 11.80 -2.77
N ASP A 75 -8.22 10.94 -2.85
CA ASP A 75 -9.49 11.11 -2.14
C ASP A 75 -9.31 11.09 -0.62
N LEU A 76 -8.53 10.13 -0.09
CA LEU A 76 -8.14 10.12 1.33
C LEU A 76 -7.41 11.40 1.74
N ARG A 77 -6.56 11.96 0.87
CA ARG A 77 -5.85 13.21 1.16
C ARG A 77 -6.82 14.39 1.27
N GLU A 78 -7.81 14.50 0.39
CA GLU A 78 -8.84 15.55 0.47
C GLU A 78 -9.71 15.38 1.73
N LYS A 79 -10.11 14.15 2.05
CA LYS A 79 -10.82 13.84 3.30
C LYS A 79 -10.02 14.27 4.51
N LEU A 80 -8.71 14.01 4.54
CA LEU A 80 -7.83 14.37 5.64
C LEU A 80 -7.70 15.90 5.81
N LYS A 81 -7.58 16.66 4.70
CA LYS A 81 -7.55 18.13 4.73
C LYS A 81 -8.80 18.73 5.36
N ASN A 82 -9.95 18.10 5.16
CA ASN A 82 -11.22 18.53 5.77
C ASN A 82 -11.32 18.18 7.27
N LYS A 83 -10.37 17.43 7.82
CA LYS A 83 -10.40 16.96 9.22
C LYS A 83 -9.30 17.55 10.10
N THR A 84 -8.18 17.99 9.53
CA THR A 84 -7.05 18.54 10.29
C THR A 84 -6.21 19.49 9.45
N ASP A 85 -5.73 20.58 10.06
CA ASP A 85 -4.81 21.52 9.41
C ASP A 85 -3.41 20.91 9.18
N LYS A 86 -3.07 19.84 9.90
CA LYS A 86 -1.80 19.10 9.77
C LYS A 86 -1.84 18.03 8.68
N ALA A 87 -2.88 18.02 7.83
CA ALA A 87 -3.09 16.98 6.83
C ALA A 87 -1.94 16.83 5.84
N SER A 88 -1.19 17.90 5.54
CA SER A 88 -0.03 17.87 4.63
C SER A 88 1.19 17.17 5.23
N GLU A 89 1.32 17.16 6.57
CA GLU A 89 2.44 16.55 7.30
C GLU A 89 2.25 15.05 7.54
N ILE A 90 1.00 14.57 7.49
CA ILE A 90 0.67 13.16 7.62
C ILE A 90 1.16 12.40 6.37
N SER A 91 1.88 11.30 6.57
CA SER A 91 2.37 10.48 5.47
C SER A 91 1.21 9.73 4.80
N LEU A 92 1.10 9.83 3.49
CA LEU A 92 0.09 9.09 2.72
C LEU A 92 0.62 8.78 1.31
N SER A 93 0.49 7.52 0.89
CA SER A 93 0.84 7.09 -0.46
C SER A 93 0.08 5.82 -0.86
N THR A 94 0.28 5.36 -2.08
CA THR A 94 -0.06 3.96 -2.41
C THR A 94 0.98 3.00 -1.84
N VAL A 95 0.62 1.72 -1.73
CA VAL A 95 1.56 0.64 -1.34
C VAL A 95 2.78 0.63 -2.26
N HIS A 96 2.56 0.60 -3.58
CA HIS A 96 3.61 0.61 -4.59
C HIS A 96 4.51 1.85 -4.54
N LYS A 97 3.95 3.03 -4.24
CA LYS A 97 4.75 4.26 -4.09
C LYS A 97 5.68 4.18 -2.88
N LEU A 98 5.21 3.62 -1.76
CA LEU A 98 6.06 3.39 -0.59
C LEU A 98 7.13 2.34 -0.91
N ALA A 99 6.77 1.19 -1.46
CA ALA A 99 7.72 0.13 -1.86
C ALA A 99 8.84 0.68 -2.75
N ASN A 100 8.47 1.42 -3.81
CA ASN A 100 9.41 2.08 -4.71
C ASN A 100 10.33 3.09 -3.98
N LYS A 101 9.78 3.88 -3.06
CA LYS A 101 10.57 4.82 -2.24
C LYS A 101 11.62 4.08 -1.42
N ILE A 102 11.25 2.99 -0.77
CA ILE A 102 12.17 2.14 0.01
C ILE A 102 13.28 1.61 -0.91
N LEU A 103 12.92 1.05 -2.07
CA LEU A 103 13.89 0.54 -3.02
C LEU A 103 14.88 1.62 -3.48
N LYS A 104 14.38 2.78 -3.92
CA LYS A 104 15.23 3.89 -4.37
C LYS A 104 16.18 4.42 -3.29
N GLU A 105 15.75 4.41 -2.03
CA GLU A 105 16.60 4.83 -0.91
C GLU A 105 17.75 3.84 -0.62
N ASN A 106 17.56 2.54 -0.88
CA ASN A 106 18.51 1.48 -0.54
C ASN A 106 19.34 0.99 -1.74
N TYR A 107 18.81 1.11 -2.95
CA TYR A 107 19.43 0.67 -4.20
C TYR A 107 20.04 1.81 -5.01
N LYS A 108 20.36 2.96 -4.41
CA LYS A 108 21.02 4.08 -5.14
C LYS A 108 22.19 3.54 -5.98
N ASN A 109 22.05 3.66 -7.31
CA ASN A 109 23.00 3.23 -8.35
C ASN A 109 23.22 1.70 -8.49
N LYS A 110 22.41 0.86 -7.86
CA LYS A 110 22.51 -0.61 -7.96
C LYS A 110 21.52 -1.22 -8.95
N TYR A 111 20.33 -0.63 -9.09
CA TYR A 111 19.29 -1.12 -9.98
C TYR A 111 18.53 0.05 -10.62
N TYR A 112 17.96 -0.17 -11.79
CA TYR A 112 17.01 0.74 -12.42
C TYR A 112 15.63 0.09 -12.54
N ILE A 113 14.59 0.91 -12.47
CA ILE A 113 13.22 0.45 -12.66
C ILE A 113 12.91 0.60 -14.14
N SER A 114 12.77 -0.52 -14.84
CA SER A 114 12.51 -0.52 -16.27
C SER A 114 11.05 -0.15 -16.56
N ASP A 115 10.86 0.61 -17.64
CA ASP A 115 9.55 0.77 -18.27
C ASP A 115 9.31 -0.26 -19.38
N PHE A 116 8.20 -0.14 -20.10
CA PHE A 116 7.87 -1.09 -21.16
C PHE A 116 8.85 -1.05 -22.34
N SER A 117 9.41 0.12 -22.66
CA SER A 117 10.43 0.28 -23.71
C SER A 117 11.75 -0.36 -23.31
N ASP A 118 12.19 -0.14 -22.07
CA ASP A 118 13.38 -0.77 -21.52
C ASP A 118 13.24 -2.30 -21.55
N ASP A 119 12.11 -2.81 -21.05
CA ASP A 119 11.80 -4.24 -21.05
C ASP A 119 11.81 -4.83 -22.47
N LEU A 120 11.36 -4.08 -23.49
CA LEU A 120 11.43 -4.52 -24.89
C LEU A 120 12.86 -4.69 -25.39
N ILE A 121 13.77 -3.79 -25.00
CA ILE A 121 15.20 -3.89 -25.33
C ILE A 121 15.80 -5.11 -24.63
N ILE A 122 15.52 -5.30 -23.34
CA ILE A 122 16.00 -6.45 -22.57
C ILE A 122 15.51 -7.77 -23.20
N VAL A 123 14.23 -7.86 -23.59
CA VAL A 123 13.72 -9.07 -24.27
C VAL A 123 14.30 -9.22 -25.66
N LYS A 124 14.59 -8.13 -26.38
CA LYS A 124 15.26 -8.21 -27.69
C LYS A 124 16.67 -8.81 -27.55
N ASP A 125 17.42 -8.41 -26.54
CA ASP A 125 18.74 -8.98 -26.25
C ASP A 125 18.66 -10.45 -25.81
N ALA A 126 17.60 -10.79 -25.05
CA ALA A 126 17.30 -12.19 -24.74
C ALA A 126 16.83 -12.99 -25.96
N TYR A 127 16.20 -12.38 -26.97
CA TYR A 127 15.64 -13.09 -28.13
C TYR A 127 15.83 -12.27 -29.42
N PRO A 128 17.07 -12.20 -29.94
CA PRO A 128 17.42 -11.28 -31.02
C PRO A 128 16.72 -11.59 -32.34
N THR A 129 16.27 -12.82 -32.55
CA THR A 129 15.59 -13.25 -33.79
C THR A 129 14.08 -12.99 -33.80
N LYS A 130 13.47 -12.66 -32.66
CA LYS A 130 12.02 -12.40 -32.60
C LYS A 130 11.65 -11.05 -33.22
N SER A 131 10.50 -11.04 -33.89
CA SER A 131 9.84 -9.83 -34.37
C SER A 131 9.34 -8.97 -33.21
N TYR A 132 9.12 -7.68 -33.46
CA TYR A 132 8.59 -6.76 -32.46
C TYR A 132 7.26 -7.24 -31.83
N GLN A 133 6.37 -7.81 -32.65
CA GLN A 133 5.08 -8.29 -32.17
C GLN A 133 5.22 -9.51 -31.25
N GLU A 134 6.16 -10.41 -31.56
CA GLU A 134 6.46 -11.57 -30.70
C GLU A 134 7.07 -11.14 -29.36
N LEU A 135 7.98 -10.14 -29.36
CA LEU A 135 8.57 -9.58 -28.15
C LEU A 135 7.50 -8.93 -27.26
N LYS A 136 6.61 -8.13 -27.86
CA LYS A 136 5.50 -7.49 -27.15
C LYS A 136 4.55 -8.50 -26.52
N ASN A 137 4.22 -9.57 -27.25
CA ASN A 137 3.36 -10.64 -26.76
C ASN A 137 4.04 -11.44 -25.64
N PHE A 138 5.35 -11.70 -25.78
CA PHE A 138 6.16 -12.34 -24.75
C PHE A 138 6.17 -11.52 -23.46
N LEU A 139 6.47 -10.22 -23.54
CA LEU A 139 6.46 -9.33 -22.37
C LEU A 139 5.10 -9.28 -21.67
N ARG A 140 4.01 -9.18 -22.43
CA ARG A 140 2.66 -9.22 -21.83
C ARG A 140 2.41 -10.52 -21.07
N LYS A 141 2.84 -11.66 -21.62
CA LYS A 141 2.74 -12.96 -20.96
C LYS A 141 3.59 -13.01 -19.69
N ILE A 142 4.81 -12.48 -19.74
CA ILE A 142 5.72 -12.39 -18.58
C ILE A 142 5.11 -11.51 -17.49
N ASN A 143 4.70 -10.29 -17.83
CA ASN A 143 4.14 -9.34 -16.86
C ASN A 143 2.86 -9.88 -16.22
N LYS A 144 2.02 -10.59 -16.99
CA LYS A 144 0.86 -11.29 -16.44
C LYS A 144 1.27 -12.36 -15.42
N LYS A 145 2.28 -13.18 -15.72
CA LYS A 145 2.81 -14.21 -14.83
C LYS A 145 3.42 -13.63 -13.54
N ILE A 146 4.19 -12.56 -13.67
CA ILE A 146 4.78 -11.84 -12.52
C ILE A 146 3.66 -11.28 -11.64
N ALA A 147 2.67 -10.61 -12.24
CA ALA A 147 1.52 -10.06 -11.51
C ALA A 147 0.68 -11.14 -10.80
N THR A 148 0.67 -12.38 -11.32
CA THR A 148 0.02 -13.55 -10.68
C THR A 148 0.98 -14.37 -9.80
N LEU A 149 2.15 -13.83 -9.45
CA LEU A 149 3.13 -14.41 -8.53
C LEU A 149 3.73 -15.76 -8.98
N GLU A 150 3.77 -16.02 -10.28
CA GLU A 150 4.46 -17.18 -10.83
C GLU A 150 5.99 -16.97 -10.78
N LYS A 151 6.67 -17.63 -9.83
CA LYS A 151 8.10 -17.39 -9.50
C LYS A 151 9.13 -17.68 -10.60
N LYS A 152 8.78 -18.45 -11.64
CA LYS A 152 9.73 -18.82 -12.70
C LYS A 152 9.11 -18.54 -14.06
N VAL A 153 9.46 -17.38 -14.60
CA VAL A 153 8.81 -16.86 -15.81
C VAL A 153 9.61 -17.23 -17.05
N ASP A 154 10.89 -16.84 -17.09
CA ASP A 154 11.81 -17.18 -18.17
C ASP A 154 13.28 -16.94 -17.78
N GLU A 155 14.10 -18.00 -17.76
CA GLU A 155 15.48 -17.94 -17.27
C GLU A 155 16.40 -17.08 -18.15
N ARG A 156 16.17 -17.04 -19.46
CA ARG A 156 17.00 -16.26 -20.38
C ARG A 156 16.71 -14.77 -20.23
N TYR A 157 15.44 -14.40 -20.17
CA TYR A 157 15.01 -13.04 -19.87
C TYR A 157 15.54 -12.58 -18.52
N ASP A 158 15.37 -13.39 -17.46
CA ASP A 158 15.81 -13.03 -16.12
C ASP A 158 17.34 -12.84 -16.05
N LYS A 159 18.12 -13.66 -16.76
CA LYS A 159 19.58 -13.49 -16.86
C LYS A 159 19.98 -12.16 -17.51
N ILE A 160 19.34 -11.79 -18.63
CA ILE A 160 19.63 -10.53 -19.32
C ILE A 160 19.14 -9.33 -18.48
N LYS A 161 17.94 -9.40 -17.91
CA LYS A 161 17.39 -8.38 -17.02
C LYS A 161 18.31 -8.12 -15.81
N ASN A 162 18.88 -9.18 -15.22
CA ASN A 162 19.86 -9.07 -14.15
C ASN A 162 21.19 -8.46 -14.60
N PHE A 163 21.66 -8.74 -15.83
CA PHE A 163 22.83 -8.07 -16.41
C PHE A 163 22.62 -6.55 -16.51
N TYR A 164 21.43 -6.15 -16.94
CA TYR A 164 20.99 -4.75 -16.96
C TYR A 164 20.77 -4.17 -15.55
N LYS A 165 20.71 -5.01 -14.52
CA LYS A 165 20.29 -4.64 -13.15
C LYS A 165 18.93 -3.92 -13.16
N ALA A 166 18.01 -4.46 -13.95
CA ALA A 166 16.66 -3.94 -14.10
C ALA A 166 15.66 -4.76 -13.30
N PHE A 167 14.57 -4.14 -12.88
CA PHE A 167 13.33 -4.83 -12.55
C PHE A 167 12.16 -3.91 -12.90
N ASN A 168 11.02 -4.47 -13.25
CA ASN A 168 9.88 -3.67 -13.71
C ASN A 168 8.87 -3.38 -12.59
N PHE A 169 7.81 -2.63 -12.93
CA PHE A 169 6.79 -2.21 -11.96
C PHE A 169 6.14 -3.39 -11.21
N TYR A 170 5.93 -4.53 -11.88
CA TYR A 170 5.28 -5.71 -11.29
C TYR A 170 6.17 -6.43 -10.27
N GLU A 171 7.46 -6.12 -10.26
CA GLU A 171 8.45 -6.73 -9.35
C GLU A 171 8.76 -5.87 -8.13
N ILE A 172 8.26 -4.62 -8.08
CA ILE A 172 8.59 -3.66 -7.01
C ILE A 172 8.29 -4.24 -5.63
N THR A 173 7.11 -4.81 -5.42
CA THR A 173 6.72 -5.31 -4.09
C THR A 173 7.53 -6.55 -3.71
N ASP A 174 7.78 -7.46 -4.65
CA ASP A 174 8.66 -8.62 -4.45
C ASP A 174 10.06 -8.18 -4.02
N LYS A 175 10.67 -7.25 -4.75
CA LYS A 175 12.02 -6.77 -4.49
C LYS A 175 12.15 -5.99 -3.19
N VAL A 176 11.11 -5.26 -2.77
CA VAL A 176 11.17 -4.55 -1.48
C VAL A 176 11.05 -5.55 -0.33
N ILE A 177 10.26 -6.61 -0.47
CA ILE A 177 10.16 -7.69 0.51
C ILE A 177 11.52 -8.36 0.66
N ASP A 178 12.14 -8.79 -0.45
CA ASP A 178 13.48 -9.39 -0.46
C ASP A 178 14.49 -8.47 0.26
N LEU A 179 14.49 -7.18 -0.05
CA LEU A 179 15.37 -6.20 0.57
C LEU A 179 15.15 -6.10 2.09
N LEU A 180 13.89 -6.03 2.54
CA LEU A 180 13.58 -5.83 3.96
C LEU A 180 13.82 -7.09 4.79
N GLU A 181 13.66 -8.27 4.21
CA GLU A 181 14.00 -9.55 4.83
C GLU A 181 15.53 -9.76 4.90
N THR A 182 16.28 -9.30 3.89
CA THR A 182 17.75 -9.46 3.83
C THR A 182 18.52 -8.36 4.55
N VAL A 183 17.94 -7.15 4.69
CA VAL A 183 18.58 -5.99 5.32
C VAL A 183 17.71 -5.48 6.48
N PRO A 184 17.79 -6.09 7.68
CA PRO A 184 16.94 -5.75 8.82
C PRO A 184 17.02 -4.27 9.25
N PHE A 185 18.18 -3.63 9.06
CA PHE A 185 18.34 -2.19 9.35
C PHE A 185 17.42 -1.32 8.49
N SER A 186 17.21 -1.69 7.21
CA SER A 186 16.31 -0.98 6.32
C SER A 186 14.86 -1.11 6.78
N LEU A 187 14.44 -2.28 7.26
CA LEU A 187 13.12 -2.48 7.86
C LEU A 187 12.95 -1.66 9.14
N ALA A 188 13.90 -1.75 10.07
CA ALA A 188 13.89 -1.00 11.33
C ALA A 188 13.82 0.52 11.10
N LYS A 189 14.49 1.04 10.07
CA LYS A 189 14.43 2.47 9.71
C LYS A 189 13.00 2.93 9.41
N TYR A 190 12.17 2.13 8.73
CA TYR A 190 10.77 2.48 8.46
C TYR A 190 9.87 2.17 9.66
N GLN A 191 10.08 1.05 10.35
CA GLN A 191 9.33 0.71 11.57
C GLN A 191 9.49 1.77 12.66
N ASN A 192 10.68 2.36 12.83
CA ASN A 192 10.90 3.43 13.81
C ASN A 192 10.24 4.76 13.44
N LYS A 193 9.97 4.97 12.15
CA LYS A 193 9.29 6.18 11.65
C LYS A 193 7.78 6.09 11.77
N ILE A 194 7.22 4.88 11.76
CA ILE A 194 5.78 4.65 11.78
C ILE A 194 5.37 4.27 13.19
N GLU A 195 4.36 4.94 13.72
CA GLU A 195 3.71 4.58 14.98
C GLU A 195 2.29 4.07 14.75
N TYR A 196 1.60 4.63 13.75
CA TYR A 196 0.30 4.15 13.30
C TYR A 196 0.34 3.93 11.78
N LEU A 197 0.02 2.70 11.36
CA LEU A 197 -0.11 2.31 9.96
C LEU A 197 -1.58 2.05 9.66
N ILE A 198 -2.18 2.86 8.81
CA ILE A 198 -3.60 2.76 8.44
C ILE A 198 -3.68 2.37 6.97
N VAL A 199 -4.35 1.28 6.65
CA VAL A 199 -4.46 0.76 5.28
C VAL A 199 -5.92 0.74 4.84
N ASP A 200 -6.21 1.47 3.79
CA ASP A 200 -7.50 1.44 3.10
C ASP A 200 -7.50 0.44 1.94
N GLU A 201 -8.68 -0.06 1.60
CA GLU A 201 -8.91 -1.10 0.57
C GLU A 201 -7.96 -2.30 0.67
N TYR A 202 -7.84 -2.87 1.87
CA TYR A 202 -6.94 -3.99 2.14
C TYR A 202 -7.28 -5.25 1.32
N GLN A 203 -8.57 -5.47 1.06
CA GLN A 203 -9.11 -6.57 0.25
C GLN A 203 -8.70 -6.52 -1.23
N ASP A 204 -8.39 -5.33 -1.75
CA ASP A 204 -7.95 -5.14 -3.14
C ASP A 204 -6.43 -5.42 -3.32
N LEU A 205 -5.69 -5.60 -2.22
CA LEU A 205 -4.26 -5.82 -2.26
C LEU A 205 -3.92 -7.26 -2.65
N ASN A 206 -2.92 -7.41 -3.52
CA ASN A 206 -2.37 -8.72 -3.85
C ASN A 206 -1.58 -9.31 -2.65
N PRO A 207 -1.28 -10.63 -2.65
CA PRO A 207 -0.59 -11.27 -1.53
C PRO A 207 0.80 -10.69 -1.20
N LEU A 208 1.54 -10.16 -2.19
CA LEU A 208 2.83 -9.51 -1.91
C LEU A 208 2.62 -8.15 -1.25
N ASP A 209 1.65 -7.35 -1.70
CA ASP A 209 1.34 -6.06 -1.09
C ASP A 209 0.92 -6.25 0.38
N GLN A 210 0.13 -7.28 0.67
CA GLN A 210 -0.24 -7.68 2.03
C GLN A 210 0.99 -8.12 2.84
N LYS A 211 1.86 -8.98 2.28
CA LYS A 211 3.11 -9.40 2.95
C LYS A 211 4.01 -8.21 3.26
N PHE A 212 4.12 -7.25 2.35
CA PHE A 212 4.89 -6.04 2.57
C PHE A 212 4.34 -5.20 3.73
N ILE A 213 3.02 -5.03 3.82
CA ILE A 213 2.37 -4.37 4.96
C ILE A 213 2.65 -5.13 6.26
N GLN A 214 2.54 -6.46 6.27
CA GLN A 214 2.83 -7.29 7.43
C GLN A 214 4.27 -7.15 7.91
N LEU A 215 5.24 -7.09 6.98
CA LEU A 215 6.64 -6.82 7.35
C LEU A 215 6.77 -5.43 8.00
N LEU A 216 6.18 -4.40 7.41
CA LEU A 216 6.21 -3.05 7.97
C LEU A 216 5.55 -2.97 9.35
N SER A 217 4.45 -3.69 9.59
CA SER A 217 3.73 -3.68 10.88
C SER A 217 4.17 -4.76 11.87
N SER A 218 5.16 -5.59 11.54
CA SER A 218 5.61 -6.69 12.40
C SER A 218 6.20 -6.28 13.75
N SER A 219 6.46 -4.97 13.96
CA SER A 219 6.86 -4.45 15.26
C SER A 219 5.65 -4.17 16.14
N ASN A 220 5.62 -4.73 17.35
CA ASN A 220 4.57 -4.49 18.36
C ASN A 220 4.42 -3.01 18.78
N LYS A 221 5.30 -2.12 18.30
CA LYS A 221 5.22 -0.67 18.54
C LYS A 221 4.28 0.04 17.57
N ILE A 222 3.85 -0.63 16.51
CA ILE A 222 3.08 -0.06 15.40
C ILE A 222 1.61 -0.43 15.56
N GLY A 223 0.75 0.59 15.67
CA GLY A 223 -0.70 0.44 15.61
C GLY A 223 -1.16 0.20 14.18
N LEU A 224 -1.46 -1.05 13.83
CA LEU A 224 -2.02 -1.40 12.52
C LEU A 224 -3.54 -1.23 12.52
N THR A 225 -4.06 -0.49 11.57
CA THR A 225 -5.49 -0.46 11.24
C THR A 225 -5.65 -0.83 9.79
N ILE A 226 -6.39 -1.91 9.51
CA ILE A 226 -6.73 -2.32 8.15
C ILE A 226 -8.23 -2.20 7.94
N CYS A 227 -8.62 -1.92 6.70
CA CYS A 227 -10.00 -1.67 6.36
C CYS A 227 -10.37 -2.35 5.05
N GLY A 228 -11.46 -3.11 5.05
CA GLY A 228 -12.03 -3.75 3.86
C GLY A 228 -13.53 -4.00 3.95
N ASP A 229 -14.11 -4.54 2.89
CA ASP A 229 -15.48 -5.06 2.82
C ASP A 229 -15.54 -6.59 2.82
#